data_AF-A0A9D8P146-F1
#
_entry.id   AF-A0A9D8P146-F1
#
_cell.length_a   1.000
_cell.length_b   1.000
_cell.length_c   1.000
_cell.angle_alpha   90.00
_cell.angle_beta   90.00
_cell.angle_gamma   90.00
#
_symmetry.space_group_name_H-M   'P 1'
#
loop_
_entity.id
_entity.type
_entity.pdbx_description
1 polymer ?
#
loop_
_entity_poly.entity_id
_entity_poly.type
_entity_poly.pdbx_seq_one_letter_code
_entity_poly.pdbx_strand_id
1 'polypeptide(L)' 'MIRRNNAGVLSAYVPKKDLEEPIVSQEKPDLWGGMVTLANGWQLSL' A
#
# COMPACT_ATOMS: atom_id res chain seq x y z
N MET A 1 -2.45 -5.80 -4.89
CA MET A 1 -1.34 -6.70 -4.46
C MET A 1 -0.36 -5.85 -3.66
N ILE A 2 0.14 -6.34 -2.52
CA ILE A 2 1.17 -5.63 -1.75
C ILE A 2 2.52 -6.27 -2.05
N ARG A 3 3.54 -5.46 -2.29
CA ARG A 3 4.92 -5.89 -2.51
C ARG A 3 5.82 -5.24 -1.47
N ARG A 4 6.89 -5.94 -1.10
CA ARG A 4 7.98 -5.42 -0.27
C ARG A 4 9.29 -5.53 -1.03
N ASN A 5 10.02 -4.43 -1.13
CA ASN A 5 11.34 -4.45 -1.77
C ASN A 5 12.45 -4.87 -0.77
N ASN A 6 13.67 -5.02 -1.27
CA ASN A 6 14.83 -5.43 -0.47
C ASN A 6 15.24 -4.39 0.60
N ALA A 7 14.82 -3.13 0.44
CA ALA A 7 15.00 -2.05 1.42
C ALA A 7 13.89 -2.01 2.47
N GLY A 8 12.93 -2.94 2.42
CA GLY A 8 11.84 -3.06 3.37
C GLY A 8 10.63 -2.15 3.10
N VAL A 9 10.65 -1.36 2.01
CA VAL A 9 9.55 -0.46 1.61
C VAL A 9 8.40 -1.28 1.05
N LEU A 10 7.19 -0.96 1.52
CA LEU A 10 5.95 -1.55 1.03
C LEU A 10 5.35 -0.70 -0.10
N SER A 11 4.87 -1.36 -1.15
CA SER A 11 4.16 -0.74 -2.27
C SER A 11 2.86 -1.47 -2.55
N ALA A 12 1.82 -0.74 -2.93
CA ALA A 12 0.54 -1.30 -3.35
C ALA A 12 0.36 -1.15 -4.86
N TYR A 13 0.12 -2.27 -5.53
CA TYR A 13 -0.31 -2.30 -6.93
C TYR A 13 -1.83 -2.37 -7.02
N VAL A 14 -2.42 -1.40 -7.75
CA VAL A 14 -3.85 -1.22 -8.04
C VAL A 14 -4.09 -1.52 -9.54
N PRO A 15 -4.48 -2.76 -9.90
CA PRO A 15 -4.55 -3.19 -11.31
C PRO A 15 -5.53 -2.38 -12.15
N LYS A 16 -6.66 -1.98 -11.57
CA LYS A 16 -7.71 -1.24 -12.27
C LYS A 16 -7.24 0.14 -12.78
N LYS A 17 -6.18 0.68 -12.19
CA LYS A 17 -5.59 1.98 -12.54
C LYS A 17 -4.18 1.86 -13.11
N ASP A 18 -3.68 0.63 -13.23
CA ASP A 18 -2.28 0.35 -13.59
C ASP A 18 -1.28 1.20 -12.78
N LEU A 19 -1.52 1.24 -11.47
CA LEU A 19 -0.83 2.14 -10.54
C LEU A 19 -0.08 1.34 -9.49
N GLU A 20 1.20 1.60 -9.31
CA GLU A 20 2.01 1.08 -8.21
C GLU A 20 2.57 2.24 -7.40
N GLU A 21 2.22 2.31 -6.12
CA GLU A 21 2.62 3.43 -5.24
C GLU A 21 3.12 2.92 -3.89
N PRO A 22 4.12 3.58 -3.28
CA PRO A 22 4.58 3.28 -1.94
C PRO A 22 3.48 3.49 -0.90
N ILE A 23 3.40 2.60 0.08
CA ILE A 23 2.57 2.76 1.27
C ILE A 23 3.34 3.65 2.25
N VAL A 24 2.76 4.81 2.58
CA VAL A 24 3.38 5.80 3.49
C VAL A 24 2.75 5.78 4.87
N SER A 25 1.55 5.20 5.02
CA SER A 25 0.88 5.01 6.31
C SER A 25 0.00 3.77 6.29
N GLN A 26 -0.11 3.13 7.45
CA GLN A 26 -0.92 1.94 7.67
C GLN A 26 -1.64 2.04 9.01
N GLU A 27 -2.94 1.79 9.02
CA GLU A 27 -3.75 1.82 10.23
C GLU A 27 -3.39 0.68 11.18
N LYS A 28 -3.17 -0.52 10.62
CA LYS A 28 -2.80 -1.73 11.35
C LYS A 28 -1.39 -2.16 11.00
N PRO A 29 -0.59 -2.60 11.99
CA PRO A 29 0.76 -3.13 11.75
C PRO A 29 0.78 -4.30 10.78
N ASP A 30 -0.24 -5.15 10.87
CA ASP A 30 -0.36 -6.37 10.08
C ASP A 30 -0.90 -6.13 8.67
N LEU A 31 -1.24 -4.90 8.28
CA LEU A 31 -1.81 -4.50 6.97
C LEU A 31 -3.18 -5.10 6.61
N TRP A 32 -3.57 -6.25 7.16
CA TRP A 32 -4.82 -6.94 6.81
C TRP A 32 -6.02 -6.39 7.59
N GLY A 33 -7.14 -6.15 6.90
CA GLY A 33 -8.39 -5.69 7.50
C GLY A 33 -8.31 -4.24 8.00
N GLY A 34 -7.43 -3.42 7.44
CA GLY A 34 -7.24 -2.01 7.80
C GLY A 34 -7.07 -1.14 6.55
N MET A 35 -6.92 0.17 6.74
CA MET A 35 -6.61 1.09 5.66
C MET A 35 -5.12 1.37 5.53
N VAL A 36 -4.66 1.50 4.29
CA VAL A 36 -3.33 2.02 3.95
C VAL A 36 -3.43 3.27 3.13
N THR A 37 -2.51 4.20 3.35
CA THR A 37 -2.38 5.44 2.59
C THR A 37 -1.17 5.34 1.67
N LEU A 38 -1.37 5.62 0.39
CA LEU A 38 -0.33 5.65 -0.63
C LEU A 38 0.33 7.02 -0.69
N ALA A 39 1.54 7.09 -1.25
CA ALA A 39 2.30 8.33 -1.40
C ALA A 39 1.55 9.41 -2.19
N ASN A 40 0.67 9.02 -3.11
CA ASN A 40 -0.19 9.91 -3.89
C ASN A 40 -1.47 10.35 -3.14
N GLY A 41 -1.61 10.02 -1.86
CA GLY A 41 -2.75 10.38 -1.01
C GLY A 41 -3.96 9.45 -1.11
N TRP A 42 -3.91 8.38 -1.93
CA TRP A 42 -5.00 7.42 -2.02
C TRP A 42 -5.09 6.54 -0.78
N GLN A 43 -6.31 6.14 -0.43
CA GLN A 43 -6.56 5.16 0.62
C GLN A 43 -7.08 3.86 0.03
N LEU A 44 -6.51 2.74 0.45
CA LEU A 44 -6.93 1.40 0.08
C LEU A 44 -7.32 0.60 1.33
N SER A 45 -8.48 -0.04 1.27
CA SER A 45 -8.87 -1.07 2.25
C SER A 45 -8.24 -2.40 1.84
N LEU A 46 -7.57 -3.06 2.79
CA LEU A 46 -6.89 -4.33 2.59
C LEU A 46 -7.59 -5.48 3.32
#